data_AF-A0A7C8ZE23-F1
#
_entry.id   AF-A0A7C8ZE23-F1
#
_cell.length_a   1.000
_cell.length_b   1.000
_cell.length_c   1.000
_cell.angle_alpha   90.00
_cell.angle_beta   90.00
_cell.angle_gamma   90.00
#
_symmetry.space_group_name_H-M   'P 1'
#
loop_
_entity.id
_entity.type
_entity.pdbx_description
1 polymer ?
#
loop_
_entity_poly.entity_id
_entity_poly.type
_entity_poly.pdbx_seq_one_letter_code
_entity_poly.pdbx_strand_id
1 'polypeptide(L)'
;SLAPFISNGNMHKCLVPSTLHLKDAVLEGGEPFEKAYGMSLYEYSGKHPEHQKDFHKAMSDHSTLILKKLLRSYKGLEGLSSLVDVGGGNGATLTMVLSKYPTIKGINFDQPHVVADAPLSH
;
A
#
# COMPACT_ATOMS: atom_id res chain seq x y z
N SER A 1 -7.58 6.09 10.29
CA SER A 1 -6.53 6.64 11.17
C SER A 1 -5.18 6.38 10.52
N LEU A 2 -4.36 7.41 10.34
CA LEU A 2 -2.97 7.29 9.84
C LEU A 2 -1.99 6.79 10.93
N ALA A 3 -2.49 6.43 12.12
CA ALA A 3 -1.66 5.94 13.23
C ALA A 3 -0.64 4.83 12.87
N PRO A 4 -0.93 3.85 11.99
CA PRO A 4 0.07 2.85 11.58
C PRO A 4 1.27 3.47 10.85
N PHE A 5 1.09 4.61 10.20
CA PHE A 5 2.17 5.31 9.51
C PHE A 5 3.08 6.08 10.47
N ILE A 6 2.49 6.63 11.53
CA ILE A 6 3.20 7.48 12.50
C ILE A 6 3.97 6.62 13.52
N SER A 7 3.49 5.40 13.82
CA SER A 7 4.13 4.54 14.82
C SER A 7 5.29 3.69 14.29
N ASN A 8 5.55 3.66 12.97
CA ASN A 8 6.64 2.87 12.40
C ASN A 8 7.91 3.75 12.34
N GLY A 9 8.91 3.42 13.17
CA GLY A 9 10.00 4.33 13.54
C GLY A 9 10.86 4.88 12.38
N ASN A 10 10.96 4.16 11.25
CA ASN A 10 11.70 4.66 10.08
C ASN A 10 10.84 5.55 9.17
N MET A 11 9.54 5.29 9.06
CA MET A 11 8.63 6.10 8.25
C MET A 11 8.40 7.49 8.90
N HIS A 12 8.49 7.56 10.23
CA HIS A 12 8.54 8.84 10.94
C HIS A 12 9.73 9.72 10.48
N LYS A 13 10.90 9.13 10.18
CA LYS A 13 12.08 9.92 9.78
C LYS A 13 11.94 10.55 8.40
N CYS A 14 11.29 9.88 7.45
CA CYS A 14 11.06 10.45 6.12
C CYS A 14 9.82 11.35 6.08
N LEU A 15 8.80 11.10 6.90
CA LEU A 15 7.60 11.93 6.89
C LEU A 15 7.78 13.25 7.66
N VAL A 16 8.60 13.31 8.71
CA VAL A 16 8.75 14.54 9.52
C VAL A 16 9.22 15.74 8.68
N PRO A 17 10.26 15.64 7.83
CA PRO A 17 10.67 16.76 6.99
C PRO A 17 9.56 17.27 6.06
N SER A 18 8.70 16.39 5.55
CA SER A 18 7.54 16.80 4.74
C SER A 18 6.56 17.72 5.50
N THR A 19 6.42 17.53 6.82
CA THR A 19 5.50 18.35 7.63
C THR A 19 5.93 19.81 7.74
N LEU A 20 7.23 20.08 7.59
CA LEU A 20 7.77 21.44 7.60
C LEU A 20 7.35 22.23 6.35
N HIS A 21 7.07 21.53 5.24
CA HIS A 21 6.63 22.13 3.99
C HIS A 21 5.10 22.23 3.83
N LEU A 22 4.33 21.87 4.87
CA LEU A 22 2.88 21.95 4.82
C LEU A 22 2.38 23.39 4.62
N LYS A 23 3.03 24.36 5.26
CA LYS A 23 2.73 25.79 5.07
C LYS A 23 2.91 26.18 3.60
N ASP A 24 4.05 25.81 3.02
CA ASP A 24 4.38 26.17 1.64
C ASP A 24 3.44 25.49 0.65
N ALA A 25 3.04 24.24 0.91
CA ALA A 25 2.05 23.53 0.12
C ALA A 25 0.66 24.20 0.16
N VAL A 26 0.24 24.75 1.30
CA VAL A 26 -1.03 25.51 1.39
C VAL A 26 -0.96 26.83 0.63
N LEU A 27 0.16 27.55 0.72
CA LEU A 27 0.29 28.88 0.14
C LEU A 27 0.61 28.86 -1.36
N GLU A 28 1.41 27.90 -1.81
CA GLU A 28 2.00 27.88 -3.15
C GLU A 28 1.52 26.68 -3.98
N GLY A 29 0.81 25.74 -3.37
CA GLY A 29 0.45 24.46 -3.99
C GLY A 29 1.62 23.47 -4.02
N GLY A 30 1.33 22.26 -4.48
CA GLY A 30 2.27 21.13 -4.50
C GLY A 30 2.12 20.20 -3.29
N GLU A 31 2.82 19.08 -3.34
CA GLU A 31 2.76 18.06 -2.29
C GLU A 31 3.92 18.24 -1.28
N PRO A 32 3.67 18.24 0.04
CA PRO A 32 4.70 18.53 1.05
C PRO A 32 5.91 17.58 1.01
N PHE A 33 5.72 16.29 0.70
CA PHE A 33 6.80 15.33 0.57
C PHE A 33 7.67 15.62 -0.67
N GLU A 34 7.05 15.94 -1.81
CA GLU A 34 7.76 16.38 -3.01
C GLU A 34 8.55 17.67 -2.77
N LYS A 35 8.00 18.64 -2.02
CA LYS A 35 8.74 19.85 -1.64
C LYS A 35 9.96 19.54 -0.76
N ALA A 36 9.89 18.52 0.08
CA ALA A 36 10.99 18.12 0.97
C ALA A 36 12.09 17.31 0.25
N TYR A 37 11.71 16.43 -0.68
CA TYR A 37 12.61 15.42 -1.25
C TYR A 37 12.81 15.53 -2.77
N GLY A 38 12.10 16.42 -3.45
CA GLY A 38 12.14 16.58 -4.90
C GLY A 38 11.59 15.38 -5.68
N MET A 39 10.89 14.46 -5.02
CA MET A 39 10.28 13.27 -5.59
C MET A 39 9.11 12.81 -4.72
N SER A 40 8.20 12.02 -5.28
CA SER A 40 7.06 11.49 -4.54
C SER A 40 7.48 10.49 -3.46
N LEU A 41 6.63 10.29 -2.45
CA LEU A 41 6.84 9.28 -1.41
C LEU A 41 7.03 7.86 -1.99
N TYR A 42 6.35 7.56 -3.10
CA TYR A 42 6.47 6.27 -3.77
C TYR A 42 7.85 6.07 -4.39
N GLU A 43 8.33 7.06 -5.15
CA GLU A 43 9.68 7.03 -5.75
C GLU A 43 10.78 7.01 -4.69
N TYR A 44 10.60 7.78 -3.62
CA TYR A 44 11.51 7.75 -2.47
C TYR A 44 11.56 6.36 -1.85
N SER A 45 10.40 5.75 -1.58
CA SER A 45 10.34 4.41 -0.99
C SER A 45 11.04 3.37 -1.87
N GLY A 46 10.89 3.42 -3.20
CA GLY A 46 11.60 2.53 -4.12
C GLY A 46 13.13 2.71 -4.16
N LYS A 47 13.65 3.87 -3.74
CA LYS A 47 15.10 4.14 -3.64
C LYS A 47 15.69 3.81 -2.25
N HIS A 48 14.84 3.52 -1.27
CA HIS A 48 15.20 3.30 0.13
C HIS A 48 14.61 1.98 0.64
N PRO A 49 15.28 0.83 0.39
CA PRO A 49 14.75 -0.51 0.68
C PRO A 49 14.34 -0.72 2.14
N GLU A 50 15.05 -0.07 3.08
CA GLU A 50 14.73 -0.06 4.51
C GLU A 50 13.38 0.59 4.81
N HIS A 51 12.96 1.57 4.00
CA HIS A 51 11.66 2.24 4.12
C HIS A 51 10.58 1.52 3.33
N GLN A 52 10.93 0.90 2.19
CA GLN A 52 10.00 0.11 1.37
C GLN A 52 9.39 -1.04 2.18
N LYS A 53 10.20 -1.77 2.95
CA LYS A 53 9.73 -2.88 3.79
C LYS A 53 8.74 -2.42 4.87
N ASP A 54 9.07 -1.32 5.54
CA ASP A 54 8.24 -0.75 6.61
C ASP A 54 6.94 -0.16 6.07
N PHE A 55 6.99 0.47 4.89
CA PHE A 55 5.82 0.97 4.17
C PHE A 55 4.90 -0.17 3.72
N HIS A 56 5.45 -1.19 3.06
CA HIS A 56 4.68 -2.36 2.63
C HIS A 56 4.03 -3.10 3.80
N LYS A 57 4.74 -3.25 4.92
CA LYS A 57 4.18 -3.88 6.12
C LYS A 57 3.03 -3.07 6.69
N ALA A 58 3.20 -1.76 6.86
CA ALA A 58 2.15 -0.89 7.39
C ALA A 58 0.90 -0.92 6.50
N MET A 59 1.08 -0.93 5.17
CA MET A 59 -0.02 -1.04 4.22
C MET A 59 -0.73 -2.39 4.27
N SER A 60 0.04 -3.48 4.32
CA SER A 60 -0.50 -4.84 4.46
C SER A 60 -1.32 -5.00 5.74
N ASP A 61 -0.81 -4.53 6.88
CA ASP A 61 -1.51 -4.61 8.18
C ASP A 61 -2.83 -3.81 8.15
N HIS A 62 -2.81 -2.62 7.57
CA HIS A 62 -4.01 -1.78 7.44
C HIS A 62 -5.06 -2.39 6.51
N SER A 63 -4.64 -2.83 5.32
CA SER A 63 -5.51 -3.48 4.33
C SER A 63 -6.14 -4.75 4.89
N THR A 64 -5.39 -5.57 5.63
CA THR A 64 -5.90 -6.79 6.27
C THR A 64 -7.08 -6.51 7.19
N LEU A 65 -7.01 -5.46 8.01
CA LEU A 65 -8.09 -5.10 8.93
C LEU A 65 -9.36 -4.67 8.20
N ILE A 66 -9.22 -3.80 7.19
CA ILE A 66 -10.33 -3.28 6.39
C ILE A 66 -10.97 -4.42 5.59
N LEU A 67 -10.14 -5.23 4.92
CA LEU A 67 -10.58 -6.29 4.05
C LEU A 67 -11.33 -7.40 4.79
N LYS A 68 -10.89 -7.77 6.02
CA LYS A 68 -11.67 -8.68 6.89
C LYS A 68 -13.09 -8.19 7.13
N LYS A 69 -13.28 -6.88 7.30
CA LYS A 69 -14.61 -6.29 7.50
C LYS A 69 -15.40 -6.26 6.20
N LEU A 70 -14.77 -5.85 5.10
CA LEU A 70 -15.38 -5.79 3.77
C LEU A 70 -15.89 -7.16 3.35
N LEU A 71 -15.05 -8.20 3.43
CA LEU A 71 -15.40 -9.55 3.03
C LEU A 71 -16.57 -10.11 3.83
N ARG A 72 -16.88 -9.63 5.05
CA ARG A 72 -18.04 -10.11 5.81
C ARG A 72 -19.38 -9.63 5.24
N SER A 73 -19.45 -8.41 4.73
CA SER A 73 -20.72 -7.77 4.35
C SER A 73 -20.87 -7.56 2.84
N TYR A 74 -19.77 -7.47 2.11
CA TYR A 74 -19.79 -7.21 0.67
C TYR A 74 -19.91 -8.52 -0.11
N LYS A 75 -20.96 -8.62 -0.93
CA LYS A 75 -21.25 -9.80 -1.76
C LYS A 75 -20.90 -9.63 -3.23
N GLY A 76 -20.41 -8.47 -3.66
CA GLY A 76 -20.13 -8.18 -5.08
C GLY A 76 -19.00 -9.01 -5.70
N LEU A 77 -18.32 -9.84 -4.90
CA LEU A 77 -17.32 -10.80 -5.37
C LEU A 77 -17.90 -12.21 -5.62
N GLU A 78 -19.13 -12.47 -5.19
CA GLU A 78 -19.80 -13.76 -5.40
C GLU A 78 -20.05 -14.02 -6.90
N GLY A 79 -19.69 -15.21 -7.38
CA GLY A 79 -19.91 -15.62 -8.77
C GLY A 79 -18.90 -15.09 -9.77
N LEU A 80 -17.90 -14.29 -9.35
CA LEU A 80 -16.81 -13.90 -10.24
C LEU A 80 -15.99 -15.12 -10.68
N SER A 81 -15.55 -15.10 -11.93
CA SER A 81 -14.63 -16.10 -12.48
C SER A 81 -13.17 -15.66 -12.38
N SER A 82 -12.93 -14.34 -12.40
CA SER A 82 -11.60 -13.75 -12.33
C SER A 82 -11.61 -12.40 -11.61
N LEU A 83 -10.48 -12.05 -11.00
CA LEU A 83 -10.27 -10.79 -10.29
C LEU A 83 -8.83 -10.31 -10.51
N VAL A 84 -8.65 -9.04 -10.81
CA VAL A 84 -7.34 -8.39 -10.90
C VAL A 84 -7.21 -7.37 -9.76
N ASP A 85 -6.17 -7.51 -8.95
CA ASP A 85 -5.81 -6.55 -7.90
C ASP A 85 -4.74 -5.61 -8.44
N VAL A 86 -5.13 -4.39 -8.82
CA VAL A 86 -4.26 -3.38 -9.46
C VAL A 86 -3.63 -2.51 -8.38
N GLY A 87 -2.29 -2.45 -8.37
CA GLY A 87 -1.55 -1.88 -7.24
C GLY A 87 -1.62 -2.78 -6.01
N GLY A 88 -1.73 -4.09 -6.21
CA GLY A 88 -1.96 -5.08 -5.15
C GLY A 88 -0.74 -5.35 -4.27
N GLY A 89 0.40 -4.72 -4.55
CA GLY A 89 1.62 -4.83 -3.77
C GLY A 89 2.11 -6.27 -3.70
N ASN A 90 2.34 -6.75 -2.47
CA ASN A 90 2.75 -8.13 -2.21
C ASN A 90 1.63 -9.18 -2.37
N GLY A 91 0.43 -8.79 -2.82
CA GLY A 91 -0.68 -9.71 -3.08
C GLY A 91 -1.45 -10.18 -1.84
N ALA A 92 -1.21 -9.61 -0.66
CA ALA A 92 -1.90 -10.00 0.58
C ALA A 92 -3.42 -9.84 0.49
N THR A 93 -3.89 -8.74 -0.11
CA THR A 93 -5.31 -8.47 -0.33
C THR A 93 -5.95 -9.55 -1.20
N LEU A 94 -5.40 -9.78 -2.38
CA LEU A 94 -5.89 -10.81 -3.30
C LEU A 94 -5.89 -12.20 -2.65
N THR A 95 -4.82 -12.56 -1.93
CA THR A 95 -4.72 -13.85 -1.21
C THR A 95 -5.88 -14.05 -0.23
N MET A 96 -6.24 -13.01 0.52
CA MET A 96 -7.38 -13.06 1.44
C MET A 96 -8.72 -13.19 0.73
N VAL A 97 -8.89 -12.55 -0.44
CA VAL A 97 -10.09 -12.69 -1.27
C VAL A 97 -10.21 -14.13 -1.77
N LEU A 98 -9.15 -14.68 -2.36
CA LEU A 98 -9.15 -16.04 -2.91
C LEU A 98 -9.34 -17.10 -1.83
N SER A 99 -8.82 -16.86 -0.62
CA SER A 99 -9.07 -17.75 0.54
C SER A 99 -10.56 -17.86 0.89
N LYS A 100 -11.34 -16.81 0.64
CA LYS A 100 -12.80 -16.83 0.85
C LYS A 100 -13.55 -17.33 -0.39
N TYR A 101 -13.06 -17.03 -1.58
CA TYR A 101 -13.69 -17.36 -2.86
C TYR A 101 -12.74 -18.18 -3.74
N PRO A 102 -12.55 -19.47 -3.44
CA PRO A 102 -11.53 -20.31 -4.08
C PRO A 102 -11.79 -20.59 -5.57
N THR A 103 -12.99 -20.29 -6.06
CA THR A 103 -13.35 -20.45 -7.48
C THR A 103 -12.88 -19.28 -8.36
N ILE A 104 -12.50 -18.15 -7.76
CA ILE A 104 -12.02 -16.97 -8.49
C ILE A 104 -10.56 -17.21 -8.91
N LYS A 105 -10.24 -16.89 -10.17
CA LYS A 105 -8.84 -16.79 -10.62
C LYS A 105 -8.31 -15.39 -10.34
N GLY A 106 -7.30 -15.28 -9.47
CA GLY A 106 -6.70 -13.99 -9.11
C GLY A 106 -5.47 -13.63 -9.96
N ILE A 107 -5.31 -12.35 -10.28
CA ILE A 107 -4.09 -11.77 -10.84
C ILE A 107 -3.67 -10.59 -9.95
N ASN A 108 -2.48 -10.67 -9.36
CA ASN A 108 -1.87 -9.54 -8.67
C ASN A 108 -1.07 -8.71 -9.68
N PHE A 109 -1.37 -7.43 -9.81
CA PHE A 109 -0.74 -6.55 -10.80
C PHE A 109 -0.12 -5.34 -10.12
N ASP A 110 1.20 -5.18 -10.25
CA ASP A 110 1.98 -4.07 -9.70
C ASP A 110 3.24 -3.80 -10.56
N GLN A 111 4.08 -2.85 -10.15
CA GLN A 111 5.33 -2.54 -10.84
C GLN A 111 6.30 -3.74 -10.81
N PRO A 112 7.18 -3.87 -11.82
CA PRO A 112 8.04 -5.05 -11.96
C PRO A 112 8.87 -5.38 -10.71
N HIS A 113 9.43 -4.36 -10.04
CA HIS A 113 10.23 -4.55 -8.83
C HIS A 113 9.39 -5.00 -7.64
N VAL A 114 8.14 -4.52 -7.52
CA VAL A 114 7.22 -4.92 -6.46
C VAL A 114 6.79 -6.38 -6.63
N VAL A 115 6.45 -6.77 -7.87
CA VAL A 115 6.06 -8.15 -8.19
C VAL A 115 7.24 -9.12 -8.00
N ALA A 116 8.47 -8.70 -8.33
CA ALA A 116 9.66 -9.52 -8.12
C ALA A 116 9.93 -9.84 -6.64
N ASP A 117 9.58 -8.92 -5.74
CA ASP A 117 9.73 -9.08 -4.29
C ASP A 117 8.49 -9.74 -3.62
N ALA A 118 7.42 -9.98 -4.37
CA ALA A 118 6.20 -10.57 -3.84
C ALA A 118 6.38 -12.08 -3.59
N PRO A 119 5.81 -12.62 -2.50
CA PRO A 119 5.80 -14.06 -2.28
C PRO A 119 5.01 -14.76 -3.40
N LEU A 120 5.52 -15.89 -3.87
CA LEU A 120 4.77 -16.75 -4.78
C LEU A 120 3.51 -17.25 -4.07
N SER A 121 2.34 -16.84 -4.54
CA SER A 121 1.06 -17.37 -4.08
C SER A 121 0.81 -18.74 -4.71
N HIS A 122 0.48 -19.74 -3.89
CA HIS A 122 0.00 -21.06 -4.34
C HIS A 122 -1.46 -21.01 -4.79
#